data_AF-A0A0F9STA5-F1
#
_entry.id   AF-A0A0F9STA5-F1
#
_cell.length_a   1.000
_cell.length_b   1.000
_cell.length_c   1.000
_cell.angle_alpha   90.00
_cell.angle_beta   90.00
_cell.angle_gamma   90.00
#
_symmetry.space_group_name_H-M   'P 1'
#
loop_
_entity.id
_entity.type
_entity.pdbx_description
1 polymer ?
#
loop_
_entity_poly.entity_id
_entity_poly.type
_entity_poly.pdbx_seq_one_letter_code
_entity_poly.pdbx_strand_id
1 'polypeptide(L)'
;MTKEKFFERNKNLVNRFVRGRLAKTGRTVHGTRATNVQLPKFLGRKPTVDWDVFAKNPKKAAINMERFLDKKFKGDFFDVREGKTKRLKVHKVFSNVTGETQVDFSVPDRKVPTISKRNVRFATLKDQVEKAKSNLKDPTKLFRAEKDRSLVMRVKRFEMLRMKKIT
;
A
#
# COMPACT_ATOMS: atom_id res chain seq x y z
N MET A 1 -6.14 -30.79 9.39
CA MET A 1 -5.38 -29.80 8.59
C MET A 1 -4.88 -28.72 9.54
N THR A 2 -3.58 -28.39 9.54
CA THR A 2 -3.03 -27.39 10.47
C THR A 2 -3.36 -25.96 10.01
N LYS A 3 -3.23 -24.99 10.93
CA LYS A 3 -3.46 -23.56 10.68
C LYS A 3 -2.56 -23.04 9.55
N GLU A 4 -1.30 -23.46 9.56
CA GLU A 4 -0.27 -23.09 8.58
C GLU A 4 -0.64 -23.63 7.19
N LYS A 5 -0.97 -24.92 7.10
CA LYS A 5 -1.38 -25.55 5.83
C LYS A 5 -2.65 -24.90 5.26
N PHE A 6 -3.61 -24.56 6.12
CA PHE A 6 -4.81 -23.83 5.69
C PHE A 6 -4.48 -22.42 5.19
N PHE A 7 -3.68 -21.66 5.92
CA PHE A 7 -3.29 -20.30 5.52
C PHE A 7 -2.54 -20.31 4.20
N GLU A 8 -1.54 -21.19 4.05
CA GLU A 8 -0.71 -21.28 2.85
C GLU A 8 -1.56 -21.59 1.61
N ARG A 9 -2.49 -22.55 1.72
CA ARG A 9 -3.45 -22.87 0.65
C ARG A 9 -4.34 -21.68 0.26
N ASN A 10 -4.61 -20.78 1.19
CA ASN A 10 -5.55 -19.66 1.03
C ASN A 10 -4.87 -18.28 0.97
N LYS A 11 -3.54 -18.18 0.97
CA LYS A 11 -2.81 -16.90 1.09
C LYS A 11 -3.19 -15.88 0.03
N ASN A 12 -3.49 -16.35 -1.18
CA ASN A 12 -3.91 -15.51 -2.30
C ASN A 12 -5.27 -14.83 -2.06
N LEU A 13 -6.12 -15.39 -1.18
CA LEU A 13 -7.40 -14.79 -0.80
C LEU A 13 -7.24 -13.53 0.05
N VAL A 14 -6.14 -13.38 0.80
CA VAL A 14 -5.89 -12.17 1.61
C VAL A 14 -5.93 -10.93 0.73
N ASN A 15 -5.15 -10.93 -0.37
CA ASN A 15 -5.14 -9.84 -1.34
C ASN A 15 -6.54 -9.55 -1.93
N ARG A 16 -7.33 -10.59 -2.18
CA ARG A 16 -8.70 -10.45 -2.71
C ARG A 16 -9.63 -9.78 -1.69
N PHE A 17 -9.57 -10.22 -0.44
CA PHE A 17 -10.40 -9.69 0.64
C PHE A 17 -10.02 -8.27 1.02
N VAL A 18 -8.73 -7.97 1.18
CA VAL A 18 -8.23 -6.61 1.45
C VAL A 18 -8.69 -5.65 0.36
N ARG A 19 -8.45 -6.00 -0.92
CA ARG A 19 -8.90 -5.18 -2.06
C ARG A 19 -10.41 -4.93 -2.04
N GLY A 20 -11.21 -5.99 -1.80
CA GLY A 20 -12.66 -5.87 -1.72
C GLY A 20 -13.12 -4.97 -0.58
N ARG A 21 -12.46 -5.04 0.58
CA ARG A 21 -12.75 -4.16 1.72
C ARG A 21 -12.37 -2.71 1.45
N LEU A 22 -11.24 -2.48 0.80
CA LEU A 22 -10.81 -1.13 0.41
C LEU A 22 -11.76 -0.50 -0.60
N ALA A 23 -12.26 -1.27 -1.56
CA ALA A 23 -13.25 -0.80 -2.53
C ALA A 23 -14.55 -0.31 -1.86
N LYS A 24 -15.01 -1.02 -0.80
CA LYS A 24 -16.21 -0.63 -0.06
C LYS A 24 -16.00 0.57 0.87
N THR A 25 -14.80 0.72 1.43
CA THR A 25 -14.54 1.76 2.43
C THR A 25 -14.05 3.07 1.85
N GLY A 26 -13.67 3.10 0.56
CA GLY A 26 -13.21 4.31 -0.12
C GLY A 26 -11.92 4.89 0.45
N ARG A 27 -11.13 4.09 1.20
CA ARG A 27 -9.82 4.49 1.70
C ARG A 27 -8.80 4.56 0.55
N THR A 28 -7.81 5.44 0.72
CA THR A 28 -6.81 5.71 -0.31
C THR A 28 -5.60 4.82 -0.13
N VAL A 29 -5.29 4.02 -1.15
CA VAL A 29 -4.05 3.24 -1.24
C VAL A 29 -2.93 4.13 -1.77
N HIS A 30 -1.74 4.05 -1.20
CA HIS A 30 -0.57 4.80 -1.66
C HIS A 30 0.65 3.89 -1.91
N GLY A 31 1.81 4.49 -2.15
CA GLY A 31 3.08 3.77 -2.26
C GLY A 31 3.21 2.91 -3.53
N THR A 32 3.97 1.83 -3.41
CA THR A 32 4.39 1.02 -4.57
C THR A 32 3.19 0.42 -5.30
N ARG A 33 2.15 -0.01 -4.57
CA ARG A 33 0.95 -0.60 -5.16
C ARG A 33 0.14 0.44 -5.96
N ALA A 34 0.00 1.66 -5.43
CA ALA A 34 -0.62 2.77 -6.14
C ALA A 34 0.17 3.19 -7.38
N THR A 35 1.50 3.14 -7.32
CA THR A 35 2.37 3.40 -8.47
C THR A 35 2.19 2.33 -9.55
N ASN A 36 2.24 1.05 -9.18
CA ASN A 36 2.17 -0.09 -10.11
C ASN A 36 0.81 -0.22 -10.84
N VAL A 37 -0.28 0.29 -10.25
CA VAL A 37 -1.60 0.26 -10.91
C VAL A 37 -1.73 1.35 -11.99
N GLN A 38 -0.94 2.41 -11.90
CA GLN A 38 -0.96 3.55 -12.82
C GLN A 38 0.14 3.48 -13.89
N LEU A 39 1.25 2.78 -13.62
CA LEU A 39 2.32 2.59 -14.60
C LEU A 39 2.13 1.32 -15.46
N PRO A 40 2.53 1.35 -16.74
CA PRO A 40 2.60 0.17 -17.60
C PRO A 40 3.47 -0.95 -17.02
N LYS A 41 3.11 -2.21 -17.32
CA LYS A 41 3.80 -3.41 -16.81
C LYS A 41 5.29 -3.45 -17.19
N PHE A 42 5.64 -3.00 -18.40
CA PHE A 42 7.01 -3.06 -18.92
C PHE A 42 7.99 -2.09 -18.22
N LEU A 43 7.50 -1.14 -17.41
CA LEU A 43 8.36 -0.25 -16.61
C LEU A 43 8.77 -0.87 -15.27
N GLY A 44 8.89 -2.19 -15.22
CA GLY A 44 9.31 -2.97 -14.07
C GLY A 44 8.38 -2.80 -12.87
N ARG A 45 7.32 -3.62 -12.80
CA ARG A 45 6.50 -3.67 -11.58
C ARG A 45 7.34 -4.20 -10.43
N LYS A 46 7.50 -3.39 -9.39
CA LYS A 46 8.10 -3.87 -8.14
C LYS A 46 7.12 -4.83 -7.45
N PRO A 47 7.58 -5.97 -6.91
CA PRO A 47 6.74 -6.82 -6.08
C PRO A 47 6.11 -6.03 -4.93
N THR A 48 4.87 -6.35 -4.58
CA THR A 48 4.17 -5.74 -3.44
C THR A 48 3.44 -6.85 -2.69
N VAL A 49 3.82 -7.07 -1.44
CA VAL A 49 3.16 -8.05 -0.56
C VAL A 49 2.03 -7.34 0.20
N ASP A 50 2.35 -6.19 0.77
CA ASP A 50 1.51 -5.38 1.64
C ASP A 50 0.66 -4.33 0.90
N TRP A 51 -0.27 -3.74 1.64
CA TRP A 51 -1.11 -2.62 1.23
C TRP A 51 -0.85 -1.40 2.12
N ASP A 52 -0.20 -0.39 1.55
CA ASP A 52 -0.06 0.95 2.15
C ASP A 52 -1.38 1.75 2.01
N VAL A 53 -2.04 2.08 3.13
CA VAL A 53 -3.38 2.70 3.14
C VAL A 53 -3.45 3.91 4.07
N PHE A 54 -4.03 5.01 3.57
CA PHE A 54 -4.35 6.17 4.41
C PHE A 54 -5.69 6.00 5.14
N ALA A 55 -5.71 6.36 6.42
CA ALA A 55 -6.90 6.39 7.26
C ALA A 55 -6.83 7.52 8.30
N LYS A 56 -7.96 8.20 8.54
CA LYS A 56 -8.07 9.23 9.59
C LYS A 56 -7.77 8.69 11.00
N ASN A 57 -8.20 7.45 11.27
CA ASN A 57 -7.90 6.73 12.50
C ASN A 57 -7.27 5.37 12.15
N PRO A 58 -5.93 5.29 12.07
CA PRO A 58 -5.22 4.08 11.66
C PRO A 58 -5.48 2.89 12.57
N LYS A 59 -5.46 3.09 13.90
CA LYS A 59 -5.72 2.03 14.88
C LYS A 59 -7.07 1.38 14.65
N LYS A 60 -8.13 2.19 14.58
CA LYS A 60 -9.49 1.69 14.30
C LYS A 60 -9.60 1.04 12.92
N ALA A 61 -8.88 1.55 11.92
CA ALA A 61 -8.88 0.95 10.59
C ALA A 61 -8.20 -0.43 10.57
N ALA A 62 -7.07 -0.58 11.27
CA ALA A 62 -6.34 -1.83 11.40
C ALA A 62 -7.17 -2.91 12.12
N ILE A 63 -7.74 -2.59 13.29
CA ILE A 63 -8.61 -3.51 14.06
C ILE A 63 -9.82 -3.95 13.20
N ASN A 64 -10.45 -3.02 12.48
CA ASN A 64 -11.56 -3.38 11.61
C ASN A 64 -11.16 -4.25 10.40
N MET A 65 -9.90 -4.18 9.97
CA MET A 65 -9.38 -5.01 8.89
C MET A 65 -8.99 -6.40 9.41
N GLU A 66 -8.29 -6.49 10.55
CA GLU A 66 -7.97 -7.75 11.25
C GLU A 66 -9.25 -8.54 11.49
N ARG A 67 -10.24 -7.97 12.20
CA ARG A 67 -11.53 -8.66 12.48
C ARG A 67 -12.24 -9.14 11.21
N PHE A 68 -12.14 -8.35 10.14
CA PHE A 68 -12.73 -8.70 8.85
C PHE A 68 -12.02 -9.89 8.21
N LEU A 69 -10.67 -9.92 8.25
CA LEU A 69 -9.88 -11.00 7.69
C LEU A 69 -10.02 -12.27 8.53
N ASP A 70 -9.96 -12.19 9.86
CA ASP A 70 -10.20 -13.32 10.77
C ASP A 70 -11.58 -13.93 10.56
N LYS A 71 -12.62 -13.11 10.41
CA LYS A 71 -13.96 -13.60 10.04
C LYS A 71 -13.98 -14.32 8.69
N LYS A 72 -13.16 -13.89 7.72
CA LYS A 72 -13.07 -14.54 6.40
C LYS A 72 -12.28 -15.85 6.43
N PHE A 73 -11.29 -15.94 7.31
CA PHE A 73 -10.47 -17.14 7.51
C PHE A 73 -11.03 -18.07 8.60
N LYS A 74 -12.10 -17.68 9.28
CA LYS A 74 -12.79 -18.44 10.35
C LYS A 74 -11.86 -18.82 11.50
N GLY A 75 -11.00 -17.90 11.93
CA GLY A 75 -10.09 -18.10 13.05
C GLY A 75 -9.21 -16.89 13.29
N ASP A 76 -8.37 -16.98 14.31
CA ASP A 76 -7.35 -15.98 14.66
C ASP A 76 -6.12 -16.16 13.76
N PHE A 77 -6.11 -15.54 12.59
CA PHE A 77 -5.00 -15.58 11.64
C PHE A 77 -4.25 -14.26 11.57
N PHE A 78 -4.82 -13.18 12.09
CA PHE A 78 -4.28 -11.85 11.95
C PHE A 78 -4.23 -11.11 13.29
N ASP A 79 -3.25 -10.23 13.41
CA ASP A 79 -3.06 -9.40 14.61
C ASP A 79 -2.73 -7.97 14.21
N VAL A 80 -3.02 -7.02 15.09
CA VAL A 80 -2.74 -5.60 14.91
C VAL A 80 -1.57 -5.20 15.77
N ARG A 81 -0.51 -4.68 15.15
CA ARG A 81 0.64 -4.14 15.89
C ARG A 81 0.95 -2.72 15.44
N GLU A 82 1.47 -1.93 16.38
CA GLU A 82 1.97 -0.60 16.08
C GLU A 82 3.30 -0.69 15.32
N GLY A 83 3.48 0.18 14.33
CA GLY A 83 4.74 0.28 13.59
C GLY A 83 5.86 0.81 14.48
N LYS A 84 7.06 0.28 14.33
CA LYS A 84 8.24 0.64 15.15
C LYS A 84 8.73 2.09 14.97
N THR A 85 8.22 2.83 13.98
CA THR A 85 8.70 4.17 13.66
C THR A 85 8.07 5.21 14.58
N LYS A 86 8.86 5.78 15.51
CA LYS A 86 8.44 6.89 16.39
C LYS A 86 7.88 8.12 15.65
N ARG A 87 8.25 8.30 14.38
CA ARG A 87 7.89 9.48 13.56
C ARG A 87 6.54 9.39 12.86
N LEU A 88 5.98 8.19 12.67
CA LEU A 88 4.72 8.00 11.95
C LEU A 88 3.87 7.00 12.72
N LYS A 89 2.69 7.43 13.17
CA LYS A 89 1.69 6.54 13.78
C LYS A 89 1.13 5.62 12.70
N VAL A 90 1.79 4.48 12.50
CA VAL A 90 1.37 3.43 11.59
C VAL A 90 0.82 2.27 12.41
N HIS A 91 -0.35 1.74 12.02
CA HIS A 91 -0.90 0.51 12.58
C HIS A 91 -0.99 -0.53 11.49
N LYS A 92 -0.47 -1.71 11.77
CA LYS A 92 -0.23 -2.74 10.78
C LYS A 92 -1.06 -3.97 11.11
N VAL A 93 -1.58 -4.64 10.08
CA VAL A 93 -2.22 -5.95 10.19
C VAL A 93 -1.21 -7.00 9.74
N PHE A 94 -0.85 -7.92 10.63
CA PHE A 94 0.13 -8.97 10.41
C PHE A 94 -0.55 -10.33 10.30
N SER A 95 0.07 -11.25 9.57
CA SER A 95 -0.28 -12.67 9.64
C SER A 95 0.37 -13.30 10.88
N ASN A 96 -0.43 -13.94 11.73
CA ASN A 96 0.04 -14.73 12.86
C ASN A 96 0.74 -16.03 12.42
N VAL A 97 0.60 -16.41 11.15
CA VAL A 97 1.21 -17.62 10.58
C VAL A 97 2.58 -17.33 9.97
N THR A 98 2.69 -16.25 9.17
CA THR A 98 3.93 -15.94 8.43
C THR A 98 4.75 -14.82 9.08
N GLY A 99 4.17 -14.08 10.03
CA GLY A 99 4.77 -12.87 10.59
C GLY A 99 4.83 -11.68 9.63
N GLU A 100 4.28 -11.82 8.42
CA GLU A 100 4.34 -10.79 7.39
C GLU A 100 3.23 -9.75 7.54
N THR A 101 3.57 -8.49 7.29
CA THR A 101 2.61 -7.39 7.16
C THR A 101 1.74 -7.56 5.92
N GLN A 102 0.42 -7.49 6.10
CA GLN A 102 -0.55 -7.55 5.01
C GLN A 102 -1.09 -6.17 4.64
N VAL A 103 -1.28 -5.28 5.64
CA VAL A 103 -1.82 -3.93 5.44
C VAL A 103 -1.21 -2.97 6.45
N ASP A 104 -0.70 -1.83 5.97
CA ASP A 104 -0.21 -0.72 6.78
C ASP A 104 -1.18 0.46 6.70
N PHE A 105 -1.71 0.89 7.85
CA PHE A 105 -2.55 2.08 7.95
C PHE A 105 -1.77 3.25 8.52
N SER A 106 -1.83 4.41 7.86
CA SER A 106 -1.20 5.64 8.31
C SER A 106 -2.12 6.86 8.17
N VAL A 107 -1.85 7.93 8.92
CA VAL A 107 -2.55 9.21 8.74
C VAL A 107 -1.89 9.96 7.59
N PRO A 108 -2.65 10.49 6.60
CA PRO A 108 -2.08 11.37 5.59
C PRO A 108 -1.71 12.72 6.22
N ASP A 109 -0.54 13.24 5.88
CA ASP A 109 -0.05 14.54 6.34
C ASP A 109 -0.61 15.73 5.55
N ARG A 110 -1.44 15.46 4.53
CA ARG A 110 -2.04 16.43 3.63
C ARG A 110 -3.30 15.86 2.97
N LYS A 111 -4.03 16.69 2.24
CA LYS A 111 -5.05 16.21 1.30
C LYS A 111 -4.37 15.46 0.15
N VAL A 112 -4.76 14.20 -0.06
CA VAL A 112 -4.17 13.33 -1.10
C VAL A 112 -5.11 13.26 -2.31
N PRO A 113 -4.73 13.82 -3.47
CA PRO A 113 -5.47 13.61 -4.72
C PRO A 113 -5.54 12.13 -5.07
N THR A 114 -6.71 11.67 -5.51
CA THR A 114 -6.93 10.24 -5.78
C THR A 114 -7.48 9.97 -7.18
N ILE A 115 -7.19 8.78 -7.68
CA ILE A 115 -7.81 8.19 -8.86
C ILE A 115 -8.42 6.84 -8.50
N SER A 116 -9.62 6.54 -9.03
CA SER A 116 -10.27 5.25 -8.84
C SER A 116 -9.85 4.27 -9.93
N LYS A 117 -9.41 3.07 -9.54
CA LYS A 117 -9.16 1.94 -10.45
C LYS A 117 -9.76 0.68 -9.85
N ARG A 118 -10.68 0.02 -10.57
CA ARG A 118 -11.41 -1.17 -10.08
C ARG A 118 -12.05 -0.92 -8.70
N ASN A 119 -12.73 0.21 -8.57
CA ASN A 119 -13.42 0.68 -7.36
C ASN A 119 -12.54 0.91 -6.12
N VAL A 120 -11.22 0.83 -6.24
CA VAL A 120 -10.28 1.21 -5.17
C VAL A 120 -9.70 2.59 -5.47
N ARG A 121 -9.63 3.45 -4.45
CA ARG A 121 -8.99 4.77 -4.56
C ARG A 121 -7.49 4.63 -4.36
N PHE A 122 -6.72 5.20 -5.27
CA PHE A 122 -5.25 5.23 -5.22
C PHE A 122 -4.76 6.67 -5.24
N ALA A 123 -3.69 6.97 -4.51
CA ALA A 123 -2.97 8.24 -4.62
C ALA A 123 -2.46 8.42 -6.06
N THR A 124 -2.66 9.60 -6.65
CA THR A 124 -2.23 9.86 -8.03
C THR A 124 -0.70 9.74 -8.19
N LEU A 125 -0.22 9.44 -9.40
CA LEU A 125 1.22 9.48 -9.68
C LEU A 125 1.82 10.87 -9.44
N LYS A 126 1.10 11.94 -9.81
CA LYS A 126 1.53 13.32 -9.60
C LYS A 126 1.82 13.61 -8.12
N ASP A 127 0.85 13.33 -7.24
CA ASP A 127 1.00 13.52 -5.79
C ASP A 127 2.18 12.70 -5.22
N GLN A 128 2.31 11.43 -5.65
CA GLN A 128 3.40 10.58 -5.18
C GLN A 128 4.78 11.08 -5.63
N VAL A 129 4.89 11.60 -6.86
CA VAL A 129 6.14 12.17 -7.39
C VAL A 129 6.50 13.49 -6.71
N GLU A 130 5.53 14.38 -6.49
CA GLU A 130 5.74 15.65 -5.78
C GLU A 130 6.24 15.39 -4.35
N LYS A 131 5.61 14.43 -3.65
CA LYS A 131 6.06 14.04 -2.31
C LYS A 131 7.45 13.40 -2.33
N ALA A 132 7.74 12.53 -3.29
CA ALA A 132 9.06 11.94 -3.44
C ALA A 132 10.15 13.00 -3.68
N LYS A 133 9.90 13.97 -4.56
CA LYS A 133 10.82 15.10 -4.79
C LYS A 133 11.04 15.93 -3.53
N SER A 134 9.99 16.19 -2.76
CA SER A 134 10.10 16.87 -1.47
C SER A 134 10.93 16.07 -0.46
N ASN A 135 10.65 14.77 -0.29
CA ASN A 135 11.42 13.91 0.61
C ASN A 135 12.91 13.83 0.21
N LEU A 136 13.22 13.82 -1.08
CA LEU A 136 14.61 13.78 -1.56
C LEU A 136 15.42 15.04 -1.23
N LYS A 137 14.75 16.15 -0.91
CA LYS A 137 15.37 17.40 -0.45
C LYS A 137 15.47 17.46 1.08
N ASP A 138 14.80 16.56 1.80
CA ASP A 138 14.73 16.54 3.27
C ASP A 138 15.74 15.54 3.84
N PRO A 139 16.82 16.01 4.52
CA PRO A 139 17.83 15.14 5.12
C PRO A 139 17.27 14.15 6.16
N THR A 140 16.13 14.48 6.78
CA THR A 140 15.49 13.59 7.77
C THR A 140 14.81 12.38 7.12
N LYS A 141 14.68 12.36 5.79
CA LYS A 141 14.02 11.32 4.98
C LYS A 141 14.99 10.50 4.14
N LEU A 142 16.28 10.51 4.44
CA LEU A 142 17.30 9.72 3.72
C LEU A 142 16.95 8.23 3.61
N PHE A 143 16.30 7.65 4.63
CA PHE A 143 15.80 6.27 4.61
C PHE A 143 14.80 5.98 3.48
N ARG A 144 14.22 7.00 2.84
CA ARG A 144 13.32 6.89 1.69
C ARG A 144 14.01 7.11 0.35
N ALA A 145 15.26 7.60 0.34
CA ALA A 145 15.88 8.18 -0.84
C ALA A 145 15.91 7.21 -2.03
N GLU A 146 16.26 5.95 -1.81
CA GLU A 146 16.30 4.93 -2.86
C GLU A 146 14.91 4.68 -3.47
N LYS A 147 13.89 4.49 -2.61
CA LYS A 147 12.50 4.25 -3.04
C LYS A 147 11.95 5.44 -3.82
N ASP A 148 12.20 6.65 -3.32
CA ASP A 148 11.69 7.88 -3.90
C ASP A 148 12.41 8.23 -5.23
N ARG A 149 13.74 8.02 -5.32
CA ARG A 149 14.49 8.12 -6.62
C ARG A 149 13.95 7.14 -7.65
N SER A 150 13.73 5.89 -7.25
CA SER A 150 13.22 4.85 -8.14
C SER A 150 11.82 5.19 -8.68
N LEU A 151 10.93 5.73 -7.84
CA LEU A 151 9.63 6.23 -8.28
C LEU A 151 9.77 7.34 -9.32
N VAL A 152 10.55 8.39 -9.01
CA VAL A 152 10.74 9.55 -9.90
C VAL A 152 11.28 9.11 -11.26
N MET A 153 12.29 8.23 -11.28
CA MET A 153 12.87 7.71 -12.51
C MET A 153 11.87 6.91 -13.36
N ARG A 154 11.05 6.06 -12.74
CA ARG A 154 10.03 5.26 -13.44
C ARG A 154 8.95 6.14 -14.07
N VAL A 155 8.51 7.18 -13.36
CA VAL A 155 7.52 8.12 -13.89
C VAL A 155 8.12 8.98 -15.01
N LYS A 156 9.35 9.49 -14.84
CA LYS A 156 10.05 10.22 -15.91
C LYS A 156 10.20 9.38 -17.19
N ARG A 157 10.57 8.11 -17.05
CA ARG A 157 10.64 7.17 -18.20
C ARG A 157 9.29 6.97 -18.87
N PHE A 158 8.21 6.88 -18.09
CA PHE A 158 6.85 6.78 -18.63
C PHE A 158 6.46 8.03 -19.43
N GLU A 159 6.73 9.22 -18.89
CA GLU A 159 6.40 10.49 -19.54
C GLU A 159 7.17 10.67 -20.87
N MET A 160 8.46 10.36 -20.89
CA MET A 160 9.27 10.40 -22.12
C MET A 160 8.72 9.47 -23.21
N LEU A 161 8.33 8.24 -22.84
CA LEU A 161 7.75 7.28 -23.79
C LEU A 161 6.37 7.70 -24.28
N ARG A 162 5.60 8.43 -23.46
CA ARG A 162 4.29 8.96 -23.88
C ARG A 162 4.45 10.08 -24.90
N MET A 163 5.42 10.97 -24.71
CA MET A 163 5.69 12.06 -25.67
C MET A 163 6.22 11.54 -27.01
N LYS A 164 7.11 10.53 -27.01
CA LYS A 164 7.62 9.88 -28.24
C LYS A 164 6.58 9.14 -29.08
N LYS A 165 5.36 8.92 -28.58
CA LYS A 165 4.27 8.27 -29.33
C LYS A 165 3.31 9.28 -29.98
N ILE A 166 3.48 10.57 -29.67
CA ILE A 166 2.64 11.66 -30.18
C ILE A 166 3.34 12.40 -31.33
N THR A 167 4.65 12.18 -31.50
CA THR A 167 5.44 12.55 -32.69
C THR A 167 5.50 11.39 -33.67
#